data_AF-A0A2D5YLK1-F1
#
_entry.id   AF-A0A2D5YLK1-F1
#
_cell.length_a   1.000
_cell.length_b   1.000
_cell.length_c   1.000
_cell.angle_alpha   90.00
_cell.angle_beta   90.00
_cell.angle_gamma   90.00
#
_symmetry.space_group_name_H-M   'P 1'
#
loop_
_entity.id
_entity.type
_entity.pdbx_description
1 polymer ?
#
loop_
_entity_poly.entity_id
_entity_poly.type
_entity_poly.pdbx_seq_one_letter_code
_entity_poly.pdbx_strand_id
1 'polypeptide(L)'
;MKMKKILILALFTYSISAHFICKDYYLYTNGVQGYLTGFESNEDCLKAVKNSQSGFICKNHYLYSVGQKKYRTSFSSHIECIDAVKKAKNGFICQGTYLFSINTSEFLTSYESEKKCQSAIKSSM
;
A
#
# COMPACT_ATOMS: atom_id res chain seq x y z
N MET A 1 0.17 39.85 39.57
CA MET A 1 -0.73 39.02 38.75
C MET A 1 0.11 38.13 37.84
N LYS A 2 0.06 36.80 37.99
CA LYS A 2 0.85 35.85 37.18
C LYS A 2 0.01 35.36 36.00
N MET A 3 0.36 35.75 34.78
CA MET A 3 -0.27 35.27 33.55
C MET A 3 0.11 33.80 33.33
N LYS A 4 -0.89 32.90 33.38
CA LYS A 4 -0.74 31.51 32.95
C LYS A 4 -0.70 31.50 31.42
N LYS A 5 0.47 31.22 30.83
CA LYS A 5 0.57 30.91 29.40
C LYS A 5 -0.07 29.54 29.17
N ILE A 6 -1.26 29.54 28.57
CA ILE A 6 -1.91 28.32 28.10
C ILE A 6 -1.16 27.91 26.84
N LEU A 7 -0.32 26.87 26.95
CA LEU A 7 0.31 26.23 25.81
C LEU A 7 -0.76 25.41 25.09
N ILE A 8 -1.32 25.95 24.01
CA ILE A 8 -2.23 25.21 23.13
C ILE A 8 -1.36 24.26 22.30
N LEU A 9 -1.31 23.00 22.72
CA LEU A 9 -0.69 21.93 21.95
C LEU A 9 -1.65 21.60 20.79
N ALA A 10 -1.42 22.20 19.62
CA ALA A 10 -2.12 21.82 18.40
C ALA A 10 -1.65 20.42 18.00
N LEU A 11 -2.41 19.39 18.42
CA LEU A 11 -2.30 18.04 17.89
C LEU A 11 -2.75 18.08 16.44
N PHE A 12 -1.84 18.42 15.53
CA PHE A 12 -1.98 18.04 14.14
C PHE A 12 -1.96 16.51 14.09
N THR A 13 -3.13 15.90 13.95
CA THR A 13 -3.27 14.51 13.52
C THR A 13 -2.79 14.43 12.07
N TYR A 14 -1.47 14.52 11.86
CA TYR A 14 -0.86 14.05 10.65
C TYR A 14 -1.19 12.55 10.57
N SER A 15 -2.16 12.20 9.74
CA SER A 15 -2.25 10.85 9.22
C SER A 15 -0.99 10.62 8.38
N ILE A 16 0.10 10.25 9.06
CA ILE A 16 1.31 9.68 8.46
C ILE A 16 0.93 8.26 8.03
N SER A 17 0.00 8.13 7.09
CA SER A 17 -0.39 6.85 6.48
C SER A 17 0.48 6.52 5.26
N ALA A 18 1.56 7.28 5.04
CA ALA A 18 2.52 6.99 3.98
C ALA A 18 3.47 5.88 4.45
N HIS A 19 3.02 4.63 4.39
CA HIS A 19 3.90 3.48 4.58
C HIS A 19 4.93 3.31 3.46
N PHE A 20 4.78 4.07 2.37
CA PHE A 20 5.72 4.18 1.27
C PHE A 20 6.24 5.60 1.16
N ILE A 21 7.54 5.75 0.93
CA ILE A 21 8.20 7.04 0.75
C ILE A 21 9.03 6.99 -0.54
N CYS A 22 9.02 8.09 -1.29
CA CYS A 22 9.94 8.30 -2.41
C CYS A 22 11.14 9.12 -1.96
N LYS A 23 12.34 8.67 -2.33
CA LYS A 23 13.54 9.49 -2.32
C LYS A 23 14.17 9.38 -3.69
N ASP A 24 14.24 10.50 -4.39
CA ASP A 24 14.53 10.55 -5.82
C ASP A 24 13.56 9.63 -6.59
N TYR A 25 14.04 8.79 -7.49
CA TYR A 25 13.21 7.80 -8.18
C TYR A 25 13.08 6.47 -7.42
N TYR A 26 13.57 6.36 -6.18
CA TYR A 26 13.55 5.12 -5.41
C TYR A 26 12.42 5.10 -4.37
N LEU A 27 11.72 3.96 -4.31
CA LEU A 27 10.66 3.69 -3.34
C LEU A 27 11.21 2.99 -2.11
N TYR A 28 10.81 3.45 -0.94
CA TYR A 28 11.14 2.89 0.36
C TYR A 28 9.86 2.53 1.12
N THR A 29 9.98 1.60 2.06
CA THR A 29 8.91 1.27 2.99
C THR A 29 9.46 0.92 4.36
N ASN A 30 8.62 1.05 5.38
CA ASN A 30 8.97 0.63 6.73
C ASN A 30 9.16 -0.89 6.79
N GLY A 31 10.05 -1.36 7.67
CA GLY A 31 10.34 -2.78 7.87
C GLY A 31 11.28 -3.39 6.83
N VAL A 32 11.74 -2.62 5.84
CA VAL A 32 12.71 -3.04 4.83
C VAL A 32 13.96 -2.17 4.89
N GLN A 33 15.12 -2.80 5.01
CA GLN A 33 16.40 -2.10 4.77
C GLN A 33 16.64 -1.95 3.27
N GLY A 34 16.91 -0.72 2.81
CA GLY A 34 17.14 -0.37 1.42
C GLY A 34 15.88 0.08 0.67
N TYR A 35 16.01 0.34 -0.63
CA TYR A 35 14.87 0.66 -1.49
C TYR A 35 14.16 -0.64 -1.94
N LEU A 36 12.84 -0.58 -2.06
CA LEU A 36 11.97 -1.63 -2.62
C LEU A 36 12.19 -1.80 -4.12
N THR A 37 12.06 -0.69 -4.85
CA THR A 37 12.20 -0.64 -6.31
C THR A 37 12.44 0.81 -6.76
N GLY A 38 13.03 0.99 -7.94
CA GLY A 38 13.11 2.30 -8.62
C GLY A 38 11.97 2.52 -9.62
N PHE A 39 11.60 3.77 -9.83
CA PHE A 39 10.71 4.28 -10.89
C PHE A 39 11.53 4.98 -11.98
N GLU A 40 10.89 5.37 -13.08
CA GLU A 40 11.56 6.12 -14.17
C GLU A 40 11.88 7.55 -13.75
N SER A 41 11.02 8.15 -12.91
CA SER A 41 11.20 9.50 -12.38
C SER A 41 10.72 9.59 -10.92
N ASN A 42 11.11 10.67 -10.23
CA ASN A 42 10.57 11.00 -8.91
C ASN A 42 9.05 11.27 -8.99
N GLU A 43 8.57 11.86 -10.09
CA GLU A 43 7.14 12.12 -10.28
C GLU A 43 6.33 10.83 -10.38
N ASP A 44 6.84 9.84 -11.10
CA ASP A 44 6.20 8.51 -11.20
C ASP A 44 6.17 7.79 -9.85
N CYS A 45 7.25 7.89 -9.08
CA CYS A 45 7.29 7.36 -7.72
C CYS A 45 6.21 8.03 -6.85
N LEU A 46 6.19 9.36 -6.82
CA LEU A 46 5.21 10.13 -6.02
C LEU A 46 3.78 9.84 -6.45
N LYS A 47 3.54 9.66 -7.75
CA LYS A 47 2.24 9.26 -8.30
C LYS A 47 1.85 7.85 -7.82
N ALA A 48 2.78 6.90 -7.83
CA ALA A 48 2.52 5.56 -7.29
C ALA A 48 2.22 5.60 -5.79
N VAL A 49 2.96 6.40 -4.99
CA VAL A 49 2.70 6.56 -3.56
C VAL A 49 1.33 7.18 -3.31
N LYS A 50 0.92 8.19 -4.08
CA LYS A 50 -0.43 8.78 -4.01
C LYS A 50 -1.54 7.77 -4.34
N ASN A 51 -1.25 6.80 -5.20
CA ASN A 51 -2.19 5.72 -5.57
C ASN A 51 -2.07 4.48 -4.66
N SER A 52 -1.18 4.50 -3.66
CA SER A 52 -1.05 3.38 -2.72
C SER A 52 -2.25 3.34 -1.78
N GLN A 53 -2.65 2.12 -1.40
CA GLN A 53 -3.81 1.93 -0.53
C GLN A 53 -3.66 0.63 0.26
N SER A 54 -4.10 0.65 1.52
CA SER A 54 -4.13 -0.53 2.39
C SER A 54 -2.77 -1.24 2.51
N GLY A 55 -1.67 -0.49 2.44
CA GLY A 55 -0.30 -1.03 2.50
C GLY A 55 0.16 -1.72 1.20
N PHE A 56 -0.51 -1.48 0.08
CA PHE A 56 -0.12 -1.97 -1.24
C PHE A 56 0.17 -0.82 -2.20
N ILE A 57 1.09 -1.04 -3.14
CA ILE A 57 1.47 -0.09 -4.19
C ILE A 57 1.84 -0.85 -5.47
N CYS A 58 1.54 -0.23 -6.61
CA CYS A 58 1.90 -0.78 -7.92
C CYS A 58 3.13 -0.08 -8.49
N LYS A 59 4.04 -0.86 -9.08
CA LYS A 59 5.00 -0.38 -10.08
C LYS A 59 4.80 -1.19 -11.35
N ASN A 60 4.37 -0.54 -12.42
CA ASN A 60 3.91 -1.23 -13.63
C ASN A 60 2.85 -2.27 -13.25
N HIS A 61 2.96 -3.50 -13.76
CA HIS A 61 2.03 -4.58 -13.42
C HIS A 61 2.41 -5.35 -12.14
N TYR A 62 3.46 -4.94 -11.41
CA TYR A 62 3.91 -5.60 -10.18
C TYR A 62 3.35 -4.95 -8.93
N LEU A 63 2.88 -5.79 -8.00
CA LEU A 63 2.35 -5.38 -6.70
C LEU A 63 3.41 -5.49 -5.62
N TYR A 64 3.62 -4.41 -4.87
CA TYR A 64 4.48 -4.40 -3.68
C TYR A 64 3.63 -4.15 -2.44
N SER A 65 4.15 -4.53 -1.27
CA SER A 65 3.55 -4.16 0.00
C SER A 65 4.58 -3.64 0.99
N VAL A 66 4.04 -2.99 2.02
CA VAL A 66 4.80 -2.58 3.20
C VAL A 66 5.50 -3.78 3.85
N GLY A 67 6.69 -3.57 4.40
CA GLY A 67 7.43 -4.57 5.17
C GLY A 67 8.03 -5.73 4.37
N GLN A 68 7.88 -5.75 3.04
CA GLN A 68 8.33 -6.88 2.22
C GLN A 68 9.37 -6.44 1.19
N LYS A 69 10.50 -7.16 1.08
CA LYS A 69 11.59 -6.81 0.15
C LYS A 69 11.28 -7.14 -1.32
N LYS A 70 10.33 -8.02 -1.60
CA LYS A 70 10.02 -8.52 -2.94
C LYS A 70 8.61 -8.10 -3.34
N TYR A 71 8.35 -8.03 -4.66
CA TYR A 71 6.99 -7.91 -5.16
C TYR A 71 6.19 -9.17 -4.79
N ARG A 72 4.89 -9.00 -4.52
CA ARG A 72 3.99 -10.05 -4.08
C ARG A 72 3.50 -10.91 -5.23
N THR A 73 3.02 -10.24 -6.27
CA THR A 73 2.42 -10.85 -7.45
C THR A 73 2.43 -9.85 -8.60
N SER A 74 2.06 -10.31 -9.77
CA SER A 74 1.87 -9.52 -10.98
C SER A 74 0.42 -9.59 -11.45
N PHE A 75 -0.04 -8.48 -12.03
CA PHE A 75 -1.28 -8.40 -12.79
C PHE A 75 -0.98 -8.49 -14.29
N SER A 76 -2.02 -8.62 -15.12
CA SER A 76 -1.84 -8.66 -16.58
C SER A 76 -1.44 -7.29 -17.12
N SER A 77 -1.78 -6.21 -16.41
CA SER A 77 -1.47 -4.83 -16.79
C SER A 77 -1.27 -3.93 -15.57
N HIS A 78 -0.70 -2.74 -15.81
CA HIS A 78 -0.58 -1.71 -14.76
C HIS A 78 -1.95 -1.24 -14.27
N ILE A 79 -2.94 -1.12 -15.17
CA ILE A 79 -4.29 -0.67 -14.85
C ILE A 79 -4.98 -1.67 -13.91
N GLU A 80 -4.89 -2.97 -14.20
CA GLU A 80 -5.43 -4.02 -13.32
C GLU A 80 -4.81 -3.98 -11.93
N CYS A 81 -3.50 -3.73 -11.83
CA CYS A 81 -2.83 -3.58 -10.53
C CYS A 81 -3.41 -2.39 -9.75
N ILE A 82 -3.52 -1.23 -10.39
CA ILE A 82 -4.07 -0.02 -9.76
C ILE A 82 -5.52 -0.23 -9.33
N ASP A 83 -6.33 -0.89 -10.15
CA ASP A 83 -7.72 -1.19 -9.83
C ASP A 83 -7.84 -2.17 -8.65
N ALA A 84 -6.95 -3.15 -8.55
CA ALA A 84 -6.88 -4.02 -7.39
C ALA A 84 -6.46 -3.26 -6.13
N VAL A 85 -5.47 -2.36 -6.21
CA VAL A 85 -5.03 -1.53 -5.08
C VAL A 85 -6.15 -0.62 -4.59
N LYS A 86 -6.91 0.01 -5.47
CA LYS A 86 -8.09 0.83 -5.10
C LYS A 86 -9.17 0.04 -4.36
N LYS A 87 -9.29 -1.26 -4.65
CA LYS A 87 -10.23 -2.18 -3.99
C LYS A 87 -9.67 -2.79 -2.71
N ALA A 88 -8.37 -2.66 -2.45
CA ALA A 88 -7.71 -3.22 -1.28
C ALA A 88 -8.23 -2.56 0.01
N LYS A 89 -8.43 -3.36 1.05
CA LYS A 89 -8.96 -2.90 2.34
C LYS A 89 -8.29 -3.63 3.48
N ASN A 90 -8.00 -2.93 4.58
CA ASN A 90 -7.53 -3.52 5.84
C ASN A 90 -6.31 -4.43 5.69
N GLY A 91 -5.37 -4.06 4.81
CA GLY A 91 -4.17 -4.86 4.57
C GLY A 91 -4.40 -6.10 3.70
N PHE A 92 -5.54 -6.22 3.02
CA PHE A 92 -5.88 -7.30 2.08
C PHE A 92 -6.13 -6.80 0.67
N ILE A 93 -5.77 -7.63 -0.33
CA ILE A 93 -5.97 -7.38 -1.76
C ILE A 93 -6.24 -8.69 -2.51
N CYS A 94 -7.06 -8.62 -3.56
CA CYS A 94 -7.29 -9.74 -4.47
C CYS A 94 -6.52 -9.55 -5.77
N GLN A 95 -5.91 -10.62 -6.28
CA GLN A 95 -5.49 -10.75 -7.67
C GLN A 95 -6.28 -11.92 -8.28
N GLY A 96 -7.25 -11.62 -9.13
CA GLY A 96 -8.25 -12.60 -9.56
C GLY A 96 -8.95 -13.26 -8.37
N THR A 97 -8.82 -14.57 -8.24
CA THR A 97 -9.40 -15.37 -7.15
C THR A 97 -8.54 -15.44 -5.89
N TYR A 98 -7.28 -14.98 -5.93
CA TYR A 98 -6.32 -15.15 -4.85
C TYR A 98 -6.29 -13.96 -3.91
N LEU A 99 -6.30 -14.23 -2.60
CA LEU A 99 -6.22 -13.24 -1.54
C LEU A 99 -4.79 -13.13 -1.01
N PHE A 100 -4.31 -11.90 -0.89
CA PHE A 100 -3.01 -11.58 -0.31
C PHE A 100 -3.18 -10.65 0.90
N SER A 101 -2.28 -10.75 1.88
CA SER A 101 -2.21 -9.84 3.03
C SER A 101 -0.82 -9.24 3.16
N ILE A 102 -0.72 -8.01 3.67
CA ILE A 102 0.55 -7.35 3.99
C ILE A 102 1.43 -8.14 5.00
N ASN A 103 0.83 -9.03 5.80
CA ASN A 103 1.51 -9.72 6.90
C ASN A 103 2.22 -11.03 6.50
N THR A 104 1.89 -11.59 5.34
CA THR A 104 2.50 -12.84 4.85
C THR A 104 3.33 -12.56 3.60
N SER A 105 4.33 -13.37 3.29
CA SER A 105 5.02 -13.29 1.99
C SER A 105 4.28 -14.03 0.87
N GLU A 106 3.39 -14.97 1.23
CA GLU A 106 2.63 -15.82 0.31
C GLU A 106 1.16 -15.41 0.21
N PHE A 107 0.46 -15.94 -0.80
CA PHE A 107 -1.00 -15.81 -0.88
C PHE A 107 -1.65 -16.56 0.30
N LEU A 108 -2.75 -16.03 0.82
CA LEU A 108 -3.43 -16.61 1.99
C LEU A 108 -4.35 -17.76 1.59
N THR A 109 -5.20 -17.52 0.59
CA THR A 109 -6.20 -18.48 0.11
C THR A 109 -6.75 -18.06 -1.26
N SER A 110 -7.53 -18.95 -1.88
CA SER A 110 -8.26 -18.70 -3.12
C SER A 110 -9.77 -18.78 -2.90
N TYR A 111 -10.53 -18.02 -3.68
CA TYR A 111 -11.98 -18.05 -3.75
C TYR A 111 -12.48 -18.64 -5.07
N GLU A 112 -13.73 -19.07 -5.11
CA GLU A 112 -14.37 -19.58 -6.34
C GLU A 112 -14.47 -18.54 -7.47
N SER A 113 -14.42 -17.25 -7.14
CA SER A 113 -14.44 -16.15 -8.11
C SER A 113 -13.80 -14.89 -7.53
N GLU A 114 -13.36 -13.98 -8.39
CA GLU A 114 -12.88 -12.65 -7.96
C GLU A 114 -13.95 -11.91 -7.16
N LYS A 115 -15.23 -12.01 -7.56
CA LYS A 115 -16.33 -11.37 -6.83
C LYS A 115 -16.41 -11.85 -5.39
N LYS A 116 -16.24 -13.16 -5.14
CA LYS A 116 -16.21 -13.73 -3.79
C LYS A 116 -14.99 -13.26 -2.99
N CYS A 117 -13.81 -13.19 -3.62
CA CYS A 117 -12.62 -12.63 -2.98
C CYS A 117 -12.85 -11.17 -2.56
N GLN A 118 -13.37 -10.34 -3.48
CA GLN A 118 -13.66 -8.93 -3.22
C GLN A 118 -14.75 -8.74 -2.15
N SER A 119 -15.75 -9.61 -2.11
CA SER A 119 -16.74 -9.63 -1.01
C SER A 119 -16.06 -9.91 0.34
N ALA A 120 -15.14 -10.87 0.41
CA ALA A 120 -14.43 -11.16 1.65
C ALA A 120 -13.57 -9.97 2.14
N ILE A 121 -12.88 -9.28 1.23
CA ILE A 121 -12.13 -8.06 1.57
C ILE A 121 -13.07 -6.97 2.11
N LYS A 122 -14.21 -6.74 1.47
CA LYS A 122 -15.17 -5.71 1.91
C LYS A 122 -15.72 -5.98 3.32
N SER A 123 -15.86 -7.25 3.67
CA SER A 123 -16.32 -7.74 4.97
C SER A 123 -15.22 -7.86 6.02
N SER A 124 -13.94 -7.74 5.66
CA SER A 124 -12.86 -7.63 6.65
C SER A 124 -13.03 -6.32 7.41
N MET A 125 -13.08 -6.38 8.74
CA MET A 125 -13.20 -5.21 9.63
C MET A 125 -11.82 -4.66 9.96
#